data_AF-A0A2E7D1Q5-F1
#
_entry.id   AF-A0A2E7D1Q5-F1
#
_cell.length_a   1.000
_cell.length_b   1.000
_cell.length_c   1.000
_cell.angle_alpha   90.00
_cell.angle_beta   90.00
_cell.angle_gamma   90.00
#
_symmetry.space_group_name_H-M   'P 1'
#
loop_
_entity.id
_entity.type
_entity.pdbx_description
1 polymer ?
#
loop_
_entity_poly.entity_id
_entity_poly.type
_entity_poly.pdbx_seq_one_letter_code
_entity_poly.pdbx_strand_id
1 'polypeptide(L)'
;MQEPYLIQLGNRLSQGLTQMAPDRRERHRQFILSHQMEDGGFRGREGDSDLYYTSFAVRGLAMLGGLGGIECDRLFEYVKSHRDQQLNVVDLVSWLYTALAVQIFGGQDVFADANGDWPDKIAEQMESVRTEDGGYAKSVEGASGSTYHTFLVALTYELISKQVPRPNSLVQFVYDRQRDDGGFVEIAAMKRSGTNPTAAAAALLKIFDALDDELCDDVREYLGLVRGAEGGFQANTRIPFADGLSTFTALLTTLDLDLDPVISPAKIEEFIAGDLEFPTGGFRGASWDEQADVEYTFYGLGTLGLLWS
;
A
#
# COMPACT_ATOMS: atom_id res chain seq x y z
N MET A 1 23.41 -2.25 -3.88
CA MET A 1 22.13 -2.69 -3.29
C MET A 1 21.04 -2.05 -4.12
N GLN A 2 20.01 -2.82 -4.48
CA GLN A 2 18.81 -2.28 -5.11
C GLN A 2 18.12 -1.35 -4.10
N GLU A 3 17.56 -0.24 -4.57
CA GLU A 3 16.82 0.70 -3.71
C GLU A 3 15.60 -0.03 -3.11
N PRO A 4 15.22 0.18 -1.84
CA PRO A 4 14.03 -0.46 -1.25
C PRO A 4 12.76 -0.20 -2.05
N TYR A 5 11.86 -1.19 -2.13
CA TYR A 5 10.66 -1.12 -2.98
C TYR A 5 9.78 0.12 -2.69
N LEU A 6 9.53 0.42 -1.40
CA LEU A 6 8.72 1.57 -1.01
C LEU A 6 9.34 2.92 -1.38
N ILE A 7 10.67 3.01 -1.44
CA ILE A 7 11.37 4.25 -1.82
C ILE A 7 11.21 4.46 -3.33
N GLN A 8 11.42 3.42 -4.14
CA GLN A 8 11.20 3.47 -5.59
C GLN A 8 9.77 3.90 -5.91
N LEU A 9 8.78 3.28 -5.25
CA LEU A 9 7.38 3.63 -5.42
C LEU A 9 7.12 5.09 -5.02
N GLY A 10 7.55 5.52 -3.83
CA GLY A 10 7.35 6.90 -3.36
C GLY A 10 7.93 7.95 -4.31
N ASN A 11 9.13 7.71 -4.84
CA ASN A 11 9.78 8.59 -5.82
C ASN A 11 8.97 8.69 -7.11
N ARG A 12 8.52 7.56 -7.65
CA ARG A 12 7.71 7.50 -8.87
C ARG A 12 6.40 8.27 -8.73
N LEU A 13 5.69 8.07 -7.62
CA LEU A 13 4.41 8.74 -7.36
C LEU A 13 4.60 10.25 -7.22
N SER A 14 5.61 10.68 -6.45
CA SER A 14 5.93 12.10 -6.26
C SER A 14 6.31 12.78 -7.59
N GLN A 15 7.13 12.11 -8.41
CA GLN A 15 7.52 12.61 -9.73
C GLN A 15 6.31 12.84 -10.63
N GLY A 16 5.41 11.86 -10.76
CA GLY A 16 4.23 12.02 -11.62
C GLY A 16 3.29 13.13 -11.15
N LEU A 17 3.11 13.27 -9.84
CA LEU A 17 2.27 14.33 -9.27
C LEU A 17 2.85 15.75 -9.42
N THR A 18 4.09 15.91 -9.88
CA THR A 18 4.61 17.24 -10.26
C THR A 18 3.86 17.85 -11.45
N GLN A 19 3.21 17.02 -12.28
CA GLN A 19 2.37 17.46 -13.40
C GLN A 19 1.00 18.01 -12.96
N MET A 20 0.58 17.73 -11.72
CA MET A 20 -0.71 18.20 -11.20
C MET A 20 -0.72 19.71 -11.03
N ALA A 21 -1.79 20.36 -11.50
CA ALA A 21 -1.99 21.80 -11.32
C ALA A 21 -1.89 22.18 -9.82
N PRO A 22 -1.15 23.25 -9.46
CA PRO A 22 -0.87 23.57 -8.06
C PRO A 22 -2.11 23.75 -7.18
N ASP A 23 -3.18 24.32 -7.72
CA ASP A 23 -4.46 24.50 -7.01
C ASP A 23 -5.18 23.18 -6.75
N ARG A 24 -5.16 22.25 -7.71
CA ARG A 24 -5.71 20.88 -7.55
C ARG A 24 -4.92 20.11 -6.50
N ARG A 25 -3.59 20.16 -6.59
CA ARG A 25 -2.69 19.54 -5.62
C ARG A 25 -2.94 20.05 -4.20
N GLU A 26 -3.11 21.36 -4.05
CA GLU A 26 -3.39 21.97 -2.75
C GLU A 26 -4.75 21.56 -2.19
N ARG A 27 -5.80 21.38 -3.02
CA ARG A 27 -7.10 20.87 -2.55
C ARG A 27 -6.99 19.49 -1.93
N HIS A 28 -6.29 18.55 -2.56
CA HIS A 28 -6.09 17.22 -1.97
C HIS A 28 -5.23 17.28 -0.71
N ARG A 29 -4.20 18.12 -0.71
CA ARG A 29 -3.35 18.33 0.47
C ARG A 29 -4.17 18.83 1.66
N GLN A 30 -4.99 19.87 1.47
CA GLN A 30 -5.87 20.42 2.50
C GLN A 30 -6.94 19.43 2.94
N PHE A 31 -7.49 18.64 2.02
CA PHE A 31 -8.41 17.55 2.38
C PHE A 31 -7.75 16.57 3.36
N ILE A 32 -6.55 16.06 3.06
CA ILE A 32 -5.86 15.12 3.96
C ILE A 32 -5.56 15.79 5.31
N LEU A 33 -5.03 17.02 5.30
CA LEU A 33 -4.72 17.75 6.54
C LEU A 33 -5.94 18.01 7.42
N SER A 34 -7.12 18.22 6.84
CA SER A 34 -8.36 18.40 7.61
C SER A 34 -8.80 17.16 8.41
N HIS A 35 -8.18 15.99 8.16
CA HIS A 35 -8.39 14.76 8.91
C HIS A 35 -7.41 14.59 10.07
N GLN A 36 -6.43 15.50 10.25
CA GLN A 36 -5.54 15.44 11.42
C GLN A 36 -6.29 15.88 12.69
N MET A 37 -6.37 14.99 13.65
CA MET A 37 -7.09 15.18 14.92
C MET A 37 -6.20 15.82 15.98
N GLU A 38 -6.78 16.30 17.08
CA GLU A 38 -6.08 16.98 18.18
C GLU A 38 -4.90 16.16 18.75
N ASP A 39 -5.04 14.84 18.80
CA ASP A 39 -3.99 13.90 19.24
C ASP A 39 -2.81 13.78 18.26
N GLY A 40 -2.93 14.33 17.04
CA GLY A 40 -1.91 14.39 16.01
C GLY A 40 -1.99 13.29 14.95
N GLY A 41 -2.78 12.24 15.20
CA GLY A 41 -3.07 11.21 14.20
C GLY A 41 -4.11 11.68 13.18
N PHE A 42 -4.39 10.82 12.19
CA PHE A 42 -5.44 11.07 11.20
C PHE A 42 -6.56 10.05 11.35
N ARG A 43 -7.79 10.54 11.28
CA ARG A 43 -8.99 9.70 11.31
C ARG A 43 -9.35 9.14 9.93
N GLY A 44 -10.04 8.00 9.93
CA GLY A 44 -10.78 7.52 8.78
C GLY A 44 -12.14 8.21 8.59
N ARG A 45 -13.10 7.50 8.00
CA ARG A 45 -14.48 8.00 7.78
C ARG A 45 -15.24 8.27 9.08
N GLU A 46 -15.01 7.42 10.07
CA GLU A 46 -15.67 7.49 11.37
C GLU A 46 -14.64 7.30 12.48
N GLY A 47 -14.86 7.98 13.60
CA GLY A 47 -14.12 7.75 14.83
C GLY A 47 -12.87 8.60 15.02
N ASP A 48 -12.02 8.07 15.91
CA ASP A 48 -10.77 8.69 16.35
C ASP A 48 -9.65 8.41 15.35
N SER A 49 -8.47 8.96 15.62
CA SER A 49 -7.26 8.64 14.86
C SER A 49 -6.88 7.17 15.01
N ASP A 50 -6.42 6.56 13.92
CA ASP A 50 -5.81 5.24 13.93
C ASP A 50 -4.53 5.19 13.11
N LEU A 51 -3.67 4.20 13.39
CA LEU A 51 -2.37 4.06 12.74
C LEU A 51 -2.48 3.79 11.24
N TYR A 52 -3.51 3.04 10.81
CA TYR A 52 -3.72 2.67 9.41
C TYR A 52 -4.01 3.92 8.56
N TYR A 53 -5.03 4.70 8.90
CA TYR A 53 -5.37 5.94 8.20
C TYR A 53 -4.31 7.03 8.38
N THR A 54 -3.66 7.09 9.55
CA THR A 54 -2.48 7.96 9.74
C THR A 54 -1.38 7.64 8.74
N SER A 55 -1.07 6.36 8.51
CA SER A 55 -0.06 5.97 7.54
C SER A 55 -0.45 6.34 6.11
N PHE A 56 -1.73 6.19 5.72
CA PHE A 56 -2.21 6.64 4.40
C PHE A 56 -2.12 8.16 4.24
N ALA A 57 -2.52 8.94 5.26
CA ALA A 57 -2.39 10.39 5.23
C ALA A 57 -0.94 10.81 5.01
N VAL A 58 -0.02 10.20 5.74
CA VAL A 58 1.41 10.51 5.73
C VAL A 58 2.04 10.15 4.39
N ARG A 59 1.71 9.00 3.81
CA ARG A 59 2.11 8.64 2.44
C ARG A 59 1.53 9.61 1.41
N GLY A 60 0.24 9.93 1.54
CA GLY A 60 -0.47 10.93 0.74
C GLY A 60 0.26 12.26 0.72
N LEU A 61 0.56 12.79 1.89
CA LEU A 61 1.26 14.06 2.07
C LEU A 61 2.70 13.98 1.57
N ALA A 62 3.41 12.86 1.74
CA ALA A 62 4.75 12.66 1.19
C ALA A 62 4.80 12.93 -0.32
N MET A 63 3.83 12.40 -1.06
CA MET A 63 3.72 12.59 -2.51
C MET A 63 3.30 14.02 -2.90
N LEU A 64 2.71 14.78 -1.96
CA LEU A 64 2.21 16.14 -2.16
C LEU A 64 3.16 17.22 -1.60
N GLY A 65 4.40 16.87 -1.25
CA GLY A 65 5.42 17.81 -0.77
C GLY A 65 5.64 17.81 0.75
N GLY A 66 5.05 16.86 1.48
CA GLY A 66 5.28 16.62 2.90
C GLY A 66 4.40 17.42 3.86
N LEU A 67 4.74 17.29 5.14
CA LEU A 67 4.08 17.95 6.26
C LEU A 67 4.76 19.29 6.59
N GLY A 68 3.98 20.26 7.07
CA GLY A 68 4.51 21.47 7.69
C GLY A 68 5.00 21.18 9.11
N GLY A 69 5.73 22.14 9.71
CA GLY A 69 6.35 21.93 11.02
C GLY A 69 5.33 21.61 12.13
N ILE A 70 4.23 22.36 12.20
CA ILE A 70 3.20 22.17 13.24
C ILE A 70 2.49 20.81 13.08
N GLU A 71 2.14 20.44 11.84
CA GLU A 71 1.48 19.17 11.57
C GLU A 71 2.42 17.98 11.83
N CYS A 72 3.71 18.14 11.54
CA CYS A 72 4.76 17.15 11.80
C CYS A 72 5.01 16.97 13.31
N ASP A 73 5.06 18.06 14.09
CA ASP A 73 5.23 18.01 15.55
C ASP A 73 4.07 17.27 16.22
N ARG A 74 2.83 17.52 15.77
CA ARG A 74 1.65 16.79 16.28
C ARG A 74 1.70 15.32 15.91
N LEU A 75 2.07 15.01 14.66
CA LEU A 75 2.22 13.63 14.21
C LEU A 75 3.29 12.88 15.03
N PHE A 76 4.41 13.54 15.35
CA PHE A 76 5.46 12.97 16.20
C PHE A 76 4.92 12.53 17.56
N GLU A 77 4.14 13.38 18.24
CA GLU A 77 3.54 13.03 19.54
C GLU A 77 2.58 11.85 19.43
N TYR A 78 1.76 11.81 18.37
CA TYR A 78 0.86 10.68 18.12
C TYR A 78 1.64 9.37 17.96
N VAL A 79 2.64 9.35 17.09
CA VAL A 79 3.46 8.15 16.81
C VAL A 79 4.23 7.72 18.05
N LYS A 80 4.79 8.68 18.80
CA LYS A 80 5.51 8.41 20.05
C LYS A 80 4.61 7.75 21.10
N SER A 81 3.34 8.15 21.19
CA SER A 81 2.38 7.55 22.13
C SER A 81 2.05 6.07 21.85
N HIS A 82 2.32 5.59 20.63
CA HIS A 82 2.10 4.20 20.20
C HIS A 82 3.37 3.32 20.27
N ARG A 83 4.53 3.91 20.58
CA ARG A 83 5.84 3.24 20.48
C ARG A 83 5.96 1.95 21.30
N ASP A 84 5.44 1.96 22.52
CA ASP A 84 5.58 0.82 23.45
C ASP A 84 4.33 -0.08 23.47
N GLN A 85 3.42 0.10 22.51
CA GLN A 85 2.20 -0.70 22.43
C GLN A 85 2.45 -2.02 21.69
N GLN A 86 1.72 -3.07 22.06
CA GLN A 86 1.71 -4.31 21.29
C GLN A 86 0.76 -4.16 20.10
N LEU A 87 1.34 -3.97 18.92
CA LEU A 87 0.61 -3.76 17.67
C LEU A 87 0.43 -5.07 16.90
N ASN A 88 -0.67 -5.20 16.17
CA ASN A 88 -0.78 -6.24 15.14
C ASN A 88 0.12 -5.89 13.94
N VAL A 89 0.26 -6.80 12.98
CA VAL A 89 1.15 -6.61 11.81
C VAL A 89 0.82 -5.31 11.06
N VAL A 90 -0.47 -5.07 10.75
CA VAL A 90 -0.89 -3.90 9.97
C VAL A 90 -0.58 -2.60 10.69
N ASP A 91 -0.92 -2.52 11.98
CA ASP A 91 -0.66 -1.34 12.79
C ASP A 91 0.83 -1.12 13.01
N LEU A 92 1.62 -2.19 13.16
CA LEU A 92 3.07 -2.09 13.32
C LEU A 92 3.75 -1.55 12.06
N VAL A 93 3.39 -2.06 10.87
CA VAL A 93 3.92 -1.54 9.60
C VAL A 93 3.52 -0.08 9.44
N SER A 94 2.27 0.24 9.75
CA SER A 94 1.71 1.60 9.65
C SER A 94 2.43 2.58 10.57
N TRP A 95 2.68 2.17 11.83
CA TRP A 95 3.44 2.91 12.81
C TRP A 95 4.89 3.11 12.38
N LEU A 96 5.59 2.04 11.96
CA LEU A 96 7.00 2.09 11.57
C LEU A 96 7.21 3.02 10.38
N TYR A 97 6.37 2.87 9.33
CA TYR A 97 6.42 3.75 8.17
C TYR A 97 6.26 5.22 8.59
N THR A 98 5.27 5.49 9.45
CA THR A 98 4.98 6.85 9.91
C THR A 98 6.13 7.42 10.75
N ALA A 99 6.72 6.62 11.63
CA ALA A 99 7.86 7.02 12.47
C ALA A 99 9.09 7.41 11.63
N LEU A 100 9.35 6.66 10.55
CA LEU A 100 10.43 6.98 9.61
C LEU A 100 10.09 8.22 8.77
N ALA A 101 8.84 8.38 8.33
CA ALA A 101 8.40 9.52 7.55
C ALA A 101 8.50 10.85 8.32
N VAL A 102 8.20 10.86 9.63
CA VAL A 102 8.35 12.05 10.49
C VAL A 102 9.77 12.62 10.39
N GLN A 103 10.80 11.76 10.40
CA GLN A 103 12.20 12.19 10.27
C GLN A 103 12.50 12.78 8.89
N ILE A 104 11.98 12.14 7.84
CA ILE A 104 12.15 12.58 6.46
C ILE A 104 11.54 13.97 6.26
N PHE A 105 10.43 14.26 6.93
CA PHE A 105 9.80 15.59 6.90
C PHE A 105 10.47 16.63 7.81
N GLY A 106 11.62 16.30 8.42
CA GLY A 106 12.36 17.20 9.30
C GLY A 106 11.83 17.27 10.73
N GLY A 107 10.96 16.33 11.12
CA GLY A 107 10.51 16.15 12.49
C GLY A 107 11.56 15.45 13.37
N GLN A 108 11.23 15.31 14.65
CA GLN A 108 12.09 14.63 15.62
C GLN A 108 12.19 13.12 15.35
N ASP A 109 13.36 12.54 15.65
CA ASP A 109 13.58 11.09 15.55
C ASP A 109 12.85 10.33 16.68
N VAL A 110 11.79 9.61 16.30
CA VAL A 110 10.98 8.75 17.20
C VAL A 110 11.82 7.65 17.86
N PHE A 111 12.91 7.24 17.21
CA PHE A 111 13.84 6.20 17.66
C PHE A 111 15.06 6.76 18.40
N ALA A 112 15.17 8.08 18.61
CA ALA A 112 16.33 8.69 19.27
C ALA A 112 16.61 8.09 20.67
N ASP A 113 15.54 7.81 21.42
CA ASP A 113 15.60 7.17 22.74
C ASP A 113 15.40 5.64 22.67
N ALA A 114 15.41 5.04 21.49
CA ALA A 114 15.27 3.59 21.34
C ALA A 114 16.61 2.89 21.57
N ASN A 115 16.54 1.74 22.24
CA ASN A 115 17.68 0.84 22.28
C ASN A 115 18.06 0.43 20.86
N GLY A 116 19.36 0.28 20.58
CA GLY A 116 19.85 -0.08 19.25
C GLY A 116 19.39 -1.45 18.72
N ASP A 117 18.71 -2.25 19.56
CA ASP A 117 18.12 -3.54 19.22
C ASP A 117 16.66 -3.46 18.74
N TRP A 118 16.09 -2.25 18.58
CA TRP A 118 14.71 -2.10 18.09
C TRP A 118 14.45 -2.79 16.73
N PRO A 119 15.39 -2.82 15.75
CA PRO A 119 15.19 -3.58 14.52
C PRO A 119 15.15 -5.10 14.77
N ASP A 120 15.84 -5.61 15.79
CA ASP A 120 15.76 -7.01 16.21
C ASP A 120 14.39 -7.33 16.79
N LYS A 121 13.87 -6.48 17.67
CA LYS A 121 12.54 -6.65 18.26
C LYS A 121 11.41 -6.66 17.24
N ILE A 122 11.46 -5.75 16.25
CA ILE A 122 10.46 -5.75 15.16
C ILE A 122 10.57 -7.03 14.33
N ALA A 123 11.78 -7.48 13.99
CA ALA A 123 11.97 -8.73 13.25
C ALA A 123 11.48 -9.96 14.04
N GLU A 124 11.72 -10.01 15.35
CA GLU A 124 11.20 -11.07 16.24
C GLU A 124 9.67 -11.07 16.26
N GLN A 125 9.04 -9.90 16.34
CA GLN A 125 7.59 -9.77 16.29
C GLN A 125 7.02 -10.24 14.94
N MET A 126 7.67 -9.89 13.82
CA MET A 126 7.28 -10.38 12.50
C MET A 126 7.42 -11.90 12.38
N GLU A 127 8.53 -12.48 12.87
CA GLU A 127 8.70 -13.95 12.86
C GLU A 127 7.69 -14.69 13.75
N SER A 128 7.14 -14.05 14.78
CA SER A 128 6.15 -14.68 15.67
C SER A 128 4.85 -15.08 14.97
N VAL A 129 4.55 -14.47 13.82
CA VAL A 129 3.35 -14.78 13.01
C VAL A 129 3.67 -15.58 11.75
N ARG A 130 4.89 -16.12 11.61
CA ARG A 130 5.21 -16.98 10.48
C ARG A 130 4.54 -18.34 10.62
N THR A 131 3.97 -18.84 9.53
CA THR A 131 3.29 -20.13 9.45
C THR A 131 4.17 -21.22 8.82
N GLU A 132 3.77 -22.48 9.00
CA GLU A 132 4.50 -23.65 8.48
C GLU A 132 4.55 -23.68 6.94
N ASP A 133 3.56 -23.08 6.28
CA ASP A 133 3.47 -22.95 4.83
C ASP A 133 4.46 -21.94 4.23
N GLY A 134 5.24 -21.24 5.06
CA GLY A 134 6.30 -20.31 4.63
C GLY A 134 5.90 -18.84 4.64
N GLY A 135 4.59 -18.54 4.64
CA GLY A 135 4.03 -17.19 4.71
C GLY A 135 3.90 -16.66 6.13
N TYR A 136 3.21 -15.53 6.26
CA TYR A 136 2.89 -14.91 7.54
C TYR A 136 1.39 -14.73 7.71
N ALA A 137 0.88 -15.07 8.90
CA ALA A 137 -0.51 -14.93 9.27
C ALA A 137 -0.82 -13.52 9.81
N LYS A 138 -2.11 -13.25 10.00
CA LYS A 138 -2.60 -12.02 10.64
C LYS A 138 -2.21 -11.91 12.12
N SER A 139 -2.16 -13.04 12.82
CA SER A 139 -1.84 -13.13 14.23
C SER A 139 -1.20 -14.48 14.56
N VAL A 140 -0.70 -14.63 15.79
CA VAL A 140 -0.03 -15.84 16.27
C VAL A 140 -0.95 -17.05 16.35
N GLU A 141 -2.27 -16.84 16.40
CA GLU A 141 -3.29 -17.89 16.37
C GLU A 141 -3.60 -18.38 14.93
N GLY A 142 -3.06 -17.71 13.91
CA GLY A 142 -3.32 -18.02 12.51
C GLY A 142 -2.64 -19.32 12.07
N ALA A 143 -3.44 -20.26 11.54
CA ALA A 143 -2.93 -21.56 11.10
C ALA A 143 -2.36 -21.55 9.66
N SER A 144 -2.56 -20.48 8.90
CA SER A 144 -2.13 -20.37 7.50
C SER A 144 -1.69 -18.96 7.16
N GLY A 145 -0.71 -18.84 6.27
CA GLY A 145 -0.20 -17.56 5.81
C GLY A 145 -1.24 -16.81 4.97
N SER A 146 -1.15 -15.49 4.98
CA SER A 146 -1.91 -14.54 4.18
C SER A 146 -0.97 -13.87 3.18
N THR A 147 -1.38 -13.78 1.92
CA THR A 147 -0.57 -13.12 0.87
C THR A 147 -0.32 -11.66 1.22
N TYR A 148 -1.36 -10.94 1.64
CA TYR A 148 -1.25 -9.54 2.06
C TYR A 148 -0.32 -9.36 3.28
N HIS A 149 -0.48 -10.17 4.34
CA HIS A 149 0.37 -10.05 5.53
C HIS A 149 1.82 -10.42 5.21
N THR A 150 2.05 -11.43 4.38
CA THR A 150 3.40 -11.79 3.92
C THR A 150 4.07 -10.63 3.20
N PHE A 151 3.33 -9.92 2.35
CA PHE A 151 3.81 -8.70 1.70
C PHE A 151 4.16 -7.59 2.70
N LEU A 152 3.28 -7.29 3.67
CA LEU A 152 3.55 -6.29 4.70
C LEU A 152 4.79 -6.63 5.54
N VAL A 153 4.99 -7.92 5.88
CA VAL A 153 6.17 -8.37 6.61
C VAL A 153 7.44 -8.14 5.77
N ALA A 154 7.44 -8.51 4.49
CA ALA A 154 8.60 -8.28 3.62
C ALA A 154 8.99 -6.79 3.54
N LEU A 155 8.01 -5.90 3.39
CA LEU A 155 8.24 -4.45 3.43
C LEU A 155 8.80 -3.99 4.78
N THR A 156 8.32 -4.57 5.89
CA THR A 156 8.85 -4.27 7.23
C THR A 156 10.32 -4.62 7.34
N TYR A 157 10.74 -5.76 6.78
CA TYR A 157 12.15 -6.14 6.73
C TYR A 157 13.01 -5.14 5.94
N GLU A 158 12.52 -4.64 4.79
CA GLU A 158 13.22 -3.58 4.06
C GLU A 158 13.34 -2.29 4.91
N LEU A 159 12.25 -1.86 5.56
CA LEU A 159 12.22 -0.64 6.39
C LEU A 159 13.20 -0.70 7.57
N ILE A 160 13.39 -1.88 8.17
CA ILE A 160 14.37 -2.10 9.25
C ILE A 160 15.75 -2.52 8.74
N SER A 161 15.97 -2.45 7.41
CA SER A 161 17.24 -2.78 6.74
C SER A 161 17.75 -4.21 7.03
N LYS A 162 16.84 -5.18 7.01
CA LYS A 162 17.12 -6.60 7.24
C LYS A 162 16.62 -7.49 6.12
N GLN A 163 17.13 -8.71 6.10
CA GLN A 163 16.71 -9.76 5.18
C GLN A 163 15.60 -10.60 5.80
N VAL A 164 14.59 -10.93 5.00
CA VAL A 164 13.53 -11.85 5.41
C VAL A 164 14.13 -13.25 5.61
N PRO A 165 13.92 -13.91 6.76
CA PRO A 165 14.40 -15.27 6.97
C PRO A 165 13.74 -16.26 6.00
N ARG A 166 14.42 -17.35 5.67
CA ARG A 166 13.89 -18.45 4.84
C ARG A 166 13.21 -17.96 3.53
N PRO A 167 13.89 -17.15 2.70
CA PRO A 167 13.26 -16.52 1.53
C PRO A 167 12.71 -17.54 0.53
N ASN A 168 13.38 -18.68 0.32
CA ASN A 168 12.89 -19.73 -0.59
C ASN A 168 11.55 -20.33 -0.15
N SER A 169 11.32 -20.46 1.16
CA SER A 169 10.03 -20.93 1.69
C SER A 169 8.92 -19.90 1.50
N LEU A 170 9.25 -18.61 1.60
CA LEU A 170 8.32 -17.53 1.30
C LEU A 170 7.98 -17.48 -0.19
N VAL A 171 8.97 -17.61 -1.07
CA VAL A 171 8.75 -17.66 -2.53
C VAL A 171 7.86 -18.85 -2.89
N GLN A 172 8.13 -20.04 -2.33
CA GLN A 172 7.27 -21.21 -2.54
C GLN A 172 5.84 -20.97 -2.01
N PHE A 173 5.70 -20.35 -0.83
CA PHE A 173 4.39 -19.95 -0.32
C PHE A 173 3.61 -19.12 -1.34
N VAL A 174 4.26 -18.12 -1.97
CA VAL A 174 3.62 -17.24 -2.95
C VAL A 174 3.22 -18.02 -4.19
N TYR A 175 4.08 -18.88 -4.75
CA TYR A 175 3.71 -19.74 -5.88
C TYR A 175 2.49 -20.60 -5.57
N ASP A 176 2.40 -21.16 -4.36
CA ASP A 176 1.24 -21.97 -3.94
C ASP A 176 -0.07 -21.14 -3.79
N ARG A 177 -0.02 -19.81 -3.94
CA ARG A 177 -1.19 -18.90 -3.96
C ARG A 177 -1.70 -18.60 -5.35
N GLN A 178 -0.99 -18.97 -6.42
CA GLN A 178 -1.49 -18.78 -7.78
C GLN A 178 -2.65 -19.73 -8.09
N ARG A 179 -3.55 -19.35 -9.01
CA ARG A 179 -4.65 -20.18 -9.50
C ARG A 179 -4.61 -20.28 -11.02
N ASP A 180 -5.36 -21.24 -11.55
CA ASP A 180 -5.52 -21.46 -13.00
C ASP A 180 -6.06 -20.24 -13.78
N ASP A 181 -6.56 -19.21 -13.08
CA ASP A 181 -6.98 -17.93 -13.69
C ASP A 181 -5.82 -16.93 -13.84
N GLY A 182 -4.58 -17.36 -13.54
CA GLY A 182 -3.33 -16.59 -13.63
C GLY A 182 -3.05 -15.69 -12.43
N GLY A 183 -4.07 -15.36 -11.64
CA GLY A 183 -3.94 -14.49 -10.47
C GLY A 183 -3.55 -15.24 -9.20
N PHE A 184 -3.49 -14.50 -8.10
CA PHE A 184 -3.21 -15.03 -6.77
C PHE A 184 -4.37 -14.82 -5.80
N VAL A 185 -4.45 -15.69 -4.80
CA VAL A 185 -5.44 -15.61 -3.71
C VAL A 185 -4.83 -15.12 -2.40
N GLU A 186 -5.70 -14.63 -1.52
CA GLU A 186 -5.30 -14.19 -0.18
C GLU A 186 -4.98 -15.35 0.78
N ILE A 187 -5.76 -16.43 0.71
CA ILE A 187 -5.58 -17.65 1.51
C ILE A 187 -5.74 -18.90 0.65
N ALA A 188 -5.06 -19.99 1.00
CA ALA A 188 -5.02 -21.22 0.21
C ALA A 188 -6.40 -21.84 -0.10
N ALA A 189 -7.39 -21.68 0.78
CA ALA A 189 -8.73 -22.25 0.58
C ALA A 189 -9.54 -21.56 -0.54
N MET A 190 -9.16 -20.35 -0.95
CA MET A 190 -9.84 -19.61 -2.01
C MET A 190 -9.58 -20.26 -3.38
N LYS A 191 -10.61 -20.26 -4.24
CA LYS A 191 -10.56 -20.87 -5.59
C LYS A 191 -10.42 -19.86 -6.72
N ARG A 192 -10.61 -18.58 -6.44
CA ARG A 192 -10.58 -17.50 -7.43
C ARG A 192 -9.72 -16.38 -6.91
N SER A 193 -8.90 -15.86 -7.80
CA SER A 193 -7.93 -14.83 -7.49
C SER A 193 -8.57 -13.47 -7.24
N GLY A 194 -7.79 -12.59 -6.61
CA GLY A 194 -8.16 -11.20 -6.37
C GLY A 194 -7.06 -10.26 -6.89
N THR A 195 -7.44 -9.05 -7.26
CA THR A 195 -6.52 -8.04 -7.80
C THR A 195 -5.46 -7.64 -6.80
N ASN A 196 -5.85 -7.36 -5.55
CA ASN A 196 -4.90 -6.95 -4.50
C ASN A 196 -3.96 -8.10 -4.06
N PRO A 197 -4.42 -9.34 -3.83
CA PRO A 197 -3.50 -10.46 -3.59
C PRO A 197 -2.57 -10.75 -4.77
N THR A 198 -3.03 -10.58 -6.01
CA THR A 198 -2.18 -10.70 -7.22
C THR A 198 -1.08 -9.64 -7.22
N ALA A 199 -1.41 -8.38 -6.91
CA ALA A 199 -0.41 -7.33 -6.82
C ALA A 199 0.60 -7.55 -5.69
N ALA A 200 0.13 -7.99 -4.52
CA ALA A 200 1.00 -8.32 -3.39
C ALA A 200 1.95 -9.48 -3.72
N ALA A 201 1.45 -10.53 -4.38
CA ALA A 201 2.26 -11.65 -4.84
C ALA A 201 3.30 -11.24 -5.89
N ALA A 202 2.89 -10.47 -6.91
CA ALA A 202 3.80 -9.96 -7.93
C ALA A 202 4.92 -9.09 -7.32
N ALA A 203 4.58 -8.20 -6.38
CA ALA A 203 5.56 -7.39 -5.68
C ALA A 203 6.53 -8.24 -4.84
N LEU A 204 6.02 -9.26 -4.12
CA LEU A 204 6.87 -10.20 -3.39
C LEU A 204 7.85 -10.93 -4.32
N LEU A 205 7.35 -11.50 -5.42
CA LEU A 205 8.18 -12.24 -6.36
C LEU A 205 9.21 -11.32 -7.03
N LYS A 206 8.87 -10.05 -7.29
CA LYS A 206 9.82 -9.03 -7.74
C LYS A 206 10.91 -8.75 -6.70
N ILE A 207 10.53 -8.54 -5.43
CA ILE A 207 11.46 -8.27 -4.32
C ILE A 207 12.46 -9.42 -4.14
N PHE A 208 12.01 -10.66 -4.34
CA PHE A 208 12.83 -11.86 -4.18
C PHE A 208 13.48 -12.37 -5.48
N ASP A 209 13.43 -11.60 -6.58
CA ASP A 209 14.00 -11.97 -7.89
C ASP A 209 13.53 -13.35 -8.35
N ALA A 210 12.23 -13.60 -8.21
CA ALA A 210 11.55 -14.87 -8.44
C ALA A 210 10.38 -14.71 -9.44
N LEU A 211 10.54 -13.82 -10.42
CA LEU A 211 9.61 -13.70 -11.55
C LEU A 211 10.17 -14.47 -12.75
N ASP A 212 9.28 -15.06 -13.55
CA ASP A 212 9.59 -15.59 -14.87
C ASP A 212 8.55 -15.12 -15.90
N ASP A 213 8.87 -15.32 -17.19
CA ASP A 213 8.03 -14.83 -18.30
C ASP A 213 6.62 -15.48 -18.30
N GLU A 214 6.53 -16.76 -17.94
CA GLU A 214 5.25 -17.50 -17.86
C GLU A 214 4.33 -16.89 -16.80
N LEU A 215 4.88 -16.58 -15.62
CA LEU A 215 4.15 -15.92 -14.56
C LEU A 215 3.72 -14.50 -14.94
N CYS A 216 4.56 -13.74 -15.62
CA CYS A 216 4.21 -12.41 -16.12
C CYS A 216 3.03 -12.46 -17.10
N ASP A 217 3.04 -13.45 -18.01
CA ASP A 217 1.93 -13.69 -18.94
C ASP A 217 0.65 -14.08 -18.19
N ASP A 218 0.72 -14.99 -17.22
CA ASP A 218 -0.42 -15.39 -16.38
C ASP A 218 -1.04 -14.20 -15.63
N VAL A 219 -0.21 -13.36 -15.01
CA VAL A 219 -0.67 -12.16 -14.30
C VAL A 219 -1.35 -11.19 -15.28
N ARG A 220 -0.79 -11.00 -16.48
CA ARG A 220 -1.40 -10.17 -17.52
C ARG A 220 -2.75 -10.72 -17.96
N GLU A 221 -2.87 -12.03 -18.16
CA GLU A 221 -4.14 -12.67 -18.50
C GLU A 221 -5.19 -12.44 -17.41
N TYR A 222 -4.81 -12.64 -16.15
CA TYR A 222 -5.68 -12.36 -15.00
C TYR A 222 -6.15 -10.90 -14.98
N LEU A 223 -5.25 -9.93 -15.15
CA LEU A 223 -5.60 -8.51 -15.22
C LEU A 223 -6.59 -8.23 -16.37
N GLY A 224 -6.49 -8.97 -17.48
CA GLY A 224 -7.46 -8.95 -18.56
C GLY A 224 -8.86 -9.44 -18.16
N LEU A 225 -8.97 -10.37 -17.20
CA LEU A 225 -10.24 -10.89 -16.67
C LEU A 225 -10.93 -9.93 -15.71
N VAL A 226 -10.16 -9.13 -14.96
CA VAL A 226 -10.69 -8.17 -13.96
C VAL A 226 -10.76 -6.73 -14.48
N ARG A 227 -10.54 -6.50 -15.77
CA ARG A 227 -10.76 -5.17 -16.37
C ARG A 227 -12.24 -4.78 -16.30
N GLY A 228 -12.51 -3.60 -15.75
CA GLY A 228 -13.85 -3.00 -15.71
C GLY A 228 -14.22 -2.33 -17.03
N ALA A 229 -15.52 -2.22 -17.30
CA ALA A 229 -16.01 -1.49 -18.47
C ALA A 229 -15.85 0.03 -18.31
N GLU A 230 -15.77 0.48 -17.07
CA GLU A 230 -15.65 1.87 -16.63
C GLU A 230 -14.24 2.44 -16.85
N GLY A 231 -13.24 1.61 -17.16
CA GLY A 231 -11.85 2.04 -17.34
C GLY A 231 -10.95 1.82 -16.12
N GLY A 232 -11.45 1.23 -15.04
CA GLY A 232 -10.66 0.75 -13.90
C GLY A 232 -10.61 -0.78 -13.81
N PHE A 233 -10.10 -1.30 -12.69
CA PHE A 233 -10.05 -2.73 -12.39
C PHE A 233 -11.00 -3.12 -11.26
N GLN A 234 -11.59 -4.31 -11.37
CA GLN A 234 -12.45 -4.93 -10.37
C GLN A 234 -11.60 -5.61 -9.30
N ALA A 235 -12.11 -5.74 -8.07
CA ALA A 235 -11.40 -6.45 -7.00
C ALA A 235 -11.22 -7.95 -7.27
N ASN A 236 -12.15 -8.57 -8.00
CA ASN A 236 -12.08 -9.94 -8.52
C ASN A 236 -13.20 -10.15 -9.55
N THR A 237 -13.19 -11.30 -10.23
CA THR A 237 -14.15 -11.67 -11.29
C THR A 237 -15.63 -11.78 -10.88
N ARG A 238 -15.97 -11.60 -9.59
CA ARG A 238 -17.36 -11.57 -9.10
C ARG A 238 -17.86 -10.16 -8.79
N ILE A 239 -16.96 -9.19 -8.68
CA ILE A 239 -17.33 -7.80 -8.40
C ILE A 239 -17.59 -7.12 -9.74
N PRO A 240 -18.82 -6.67 -10.02
CA PRO A 240 -19.20 -6.26 -11.37
C PRO A 240 -18.77 -4.83 -11.72
N PHE A 241 -17.98 -4.19 -10.86
CA PHE A 241 -17.62 -2.78 -10.97
C PHE A 241 -16.19 -2.53 -10.48
N ALA A 242 -15.55 -1.53 -11.10
CA ALA A 242 -14.19 -1.14 -10.74
C ALA A 242 -14.14 -0.30 -9.46
N ASP A 243 -12.99 -0.32 -8.77
CA ASP A 243 -12.71 0.48 -7.58
C ASP A 243 -11.31 1.09 -7.63
N GLY A 244 -11.08 2.16 -6.85
CA GLY A 244 -9.83 2.91 -6.87
C GLY A 244 -8.62 2.12 -6.36
N LEU A 245 -8.80 1.26 -5.35
CA LEU A 245 -7.72 0.46 -4.77
C LEU A 245 -7.26 -0.62 -5.76
N SER A 246 -8.19 -1.40 -6.30
CA SER A 246 -7.90 -2.44 -7.30
C SER A 246 -7.30 -1.84 -8.57
N THR A 247 -7.73 -0.64 -8.96
CA THR A 247 -7.18 0.08 -10.11
C THR A 247 -5.74 0.52 -9.86
N PHE A 248 -5.44 1.08 -8.69
CA PHE A 248 -4.09 1.44 -8.30
C PHE A 248 -3.14 0.23 -8.31
N THR A 249 -3.55 -0.87 -7.65
CA THR A 249 -2.69 -2.05 -7.51
C THR A 249 -2.47 -2.77 -8.85
N ALA A 250 -3.51 -2.90 -9.69
CA ALA A 250 -3.38 -3.46 -11.03
C ALA A 250 -2.47 -2.62 -11.95
N LEU A 251 -2.60 -1.29 -11.91
CA LEU A 251 -1.73 -0.41 -12.68
C LEU A 251 -0.28 -0.52 -12.19
N LEU A 252 -0.07 -0.52 -10.86
CA LEU A 252 1.26 -0.71 -10.29
C LEU A 252 1.88 -2.04 -10.75
N THR A 253 1.14 -3.14 -10.66
CA THR A 253 1.59 -4.46 -11.14
C THR A 253 1.91 -4.46 -12.63
N THR A 254 1.07 -3.85 -13.46
CA THR A 254 1.33 -3.70 -14.91
C THR A 254 2.67 -3.03 -15.14
N LEU A 255 2.96 -1.96 -14.42
CA LEU A 255 4.19 -1.19 -14.59
C LEU A 255 5.40 -1.85 -13.93
N ASP A 256 5.21 -2.58 -12.84
CA ASP A 256 6.29 -3.26 -12.13
C ASP A 256 6.83 -4.48 -12.89
N LEU A 257 5.95 -5.13 -13.64
CA LEU A 257 6.25 -6.31 -14.45
C LEU A 257 6.48 -5.98 -15.93
N ASP A 258 6.50 -4.69 -16.30
CA ASP A 258 6.64 -4.21 -17.69
C ASP A 258 5.64 -4.87 -18.67
N LEU A 259 4.39 -5.05 -18.21
CA LEU A 259 3.34 -5.70 -18.98
C LEU A 259 2.71 -4.72 -19.97
N ASP A 260 2.32 -5.24 -21.11
CA ASP A 260 1.41 -4.53 -22.01
C ASP A 260 0.12 -4.15 -21.24
N PRO A 261 -0.38 -2.91 -21.39
CA PRO A 261 -1.58 -2.49 -20.69
C PRO A 261 -2.85 -3.15 -21.26
N VAL A 262 -3.70 -3.69 -20.38
CA VAL A 262 -5.03 -4.24 -20.76
C VAL A 262 -6.14 -3.17 -20.78
N ILE A 263 -5.88 -2.02 -20.17
CA ILE A 263 -6.68 -0.79 -20.24
C ILE A 263 -5.75 0.37 -20.59
N SER A 264 -6.13 1.20 -21.55
CA SER A 264 -5.32 2.36 -21.93
C SER A 264 -5.19 3.37 -20.78
N PRO A 265 -4.01 3.98 -20.57
CA PRO A 265 -3.79 4.99 -19.52
C PRO A 265 -4.85 6.10 -19.46
N ALA A 266 -5.28 6.62 -20.62
CA ALA A 266 -6.30 7.67 -20.70
C ALA A 266 -7.67 7.26 -20.11
N LYS A 267 -8.05 5.97 -20.21
CA LYS A 267 -9.32 5.48 -19.63
C LYS A 267 -9.22 5.30 -18.12
N ILE A 268 -8.04 4.90 -17.63
CA ILE A 268 -7.78 4.83 -16.19
C ILE A 268 -7.83 6.25 -15.61
N GLU A 269 -7.22 7.23 -16.28
CA GLU A 269 -7.28 8.63 -15.85
C GLU A 269 -8.72 9.16 -15.85
N GLU A 270 -9.51 8.89 -16.91
CA GLU A 270 -10.91 9.28 -16.99
C GLU A 270 -11.74 8.69 -15.84
N PHE A 271 -11.56 7.41 -15.51
CA PHE A 271 -12.22 6.78 -14.38
C PHE A 271 -11.80 7.42 -13.03
N ILE A 272 -10.50 7.55 -12.79
CA ILE A 272 -9.97 8.03 -11.51
C ILE A 272 -10.33 9.51 -11.29
N ALA A 273 -10.04 10.38 -12.26
CA ALA A 273 -10.26 11.82 -12.14
C ALA A 273 -11.70 12.25 -12.44
N GLY A 274 -12.41 11.51 -13.30
CA GLY A 274 -13.79 11.82 -13.69
C GLY A 274 -14.81 11.27 -12.71
N ASP A 275 -14.67 10.02 -12.28
CA ASP A 275 -15.69 9.35 -11.47
C ASP A 275 -15.35 9.36 -9.97
N LEU A 276 -14.07 9.20 -9.60
CA LEU A 276 -13.70 8.99 -8.19
C LEU A 276 -13.24 10.27 -7.46
N GLU A 277 -12.70 11.25 -8.17
CA GLU A 277 -12.20 12.49 -7.57
C GLU A 277 -13.32 13.44 -7.14
N PHE A 278 -13.15 14.09 -5.99
CA PHE A 278 -14.02 15.20 -5.59
C PHE A 278 -13.41 16.56 -5.96
N PRO A 279 -14.24 17.52 -6.44
CA PRO A 279 -13.78 18.86 -6.76
C PRO A 279 -13.25 19.62 -5.53
N THR A 280 -13.67 19.23 -4.33
CA THR A 280 -13.23 19.79 -3.03
C THR A 280 -11.91 19.20 -2.52
N GLY A 281 -11.33 18.24 -3.24
CA GLY A 281 -10.24 17.42 -2.75
C GLY A 281 -10.74 16.09 -2.18
N GLY A 282 -9.84 15.12 -2.16
CA GLY A 282 -10.11 13.73 -1.81
C GLY A 282 -10.69 12.87 -2.94
N PHE A 283 -10.73 11.56 -2.73
CA PHE A 283 -11.29 10.57 -3.65
C PHE A 283 -12.19 9.58 -2.89
N ARG A 284 -13.26 9.12 -3.56
CA ARG A 284 -14.11 8.02 -3.10
C ARG A 284 -13.53 6.65 -3.50
N GLY A 285 -14.01 5.58 -2.88
CA GLY A 285 -13.53 4.23 -3.23
C GLY A 285 -14.08 3.66 -4.53
N ALA A 286 -15.35 3.96 -4.83
CA ALA A 286 -16.01 3.54 -6.05
C ALA A 286 -17.13 4.52 -6.42
N SER A 287 -17.68 4.42 -7.64
CA SER A 287 -18.62 5.43 -8.18
C SER A 287 -19.90 5.64 -7.36
N TRP A 288 -20.38 4.62 -6.63
CA TRP A 288 -21.56 4.71 -5.77
C TRP A 288 -21.26 5.22 -4.36
N ASP A 289 -19.99 5.42 -4.03
CA ASP A 289 -19.59 5.96 -2.74
C ASP A 289 -19.76 7.49 -2.74
N GLU A 290 -20.33 8.01 -1.66
CA GLU A 290 -20.74 9.41 -1.56
C GLU A 290 -19.70 10.25 -0.82
N GLN A 291 -18.67 9.63 -0.25
CA GLN A 291 -17.70 10.30 0.62
C GLN A 291 -16.27 10.04 0.14
N ALA A 292 -15.45 11.09 0.24
CA ALA A 292 -14.01 10.94 0.16
C ALA A 292 -13.47 10.42 1.48
N ASP A 293 -12.38 9.65 1.43
CA ASP A 293 -11.57 9.37 2.61
C ASP A 293 -10.07 9.42 2.28
N VAL A 294 -9.26 9.41 3.33
CA VAL A 294 -7.80 9.52 3.25
C VAL A 294 -7.16 8.33 2.50
N GLU A 295 -7.67 7.12 2.68
CA GLU A 295 -7.13 5.90 2.06
C GLU A 295 -7.34 5.92 0.54
N TYR A 296 -8.58 6.12 0.07
CA TYR A 296 -8.84 6.20 -1.36
C TYR A 296 -8.28 7.47 -1.99
N THR A 297 -8.09 8.54 -1.20
CA THR A 297 -7.31 9.69 -1.67
C THR A 297 -5.87 9.33 -1.98
N PHE A 298 -5.23 8.50 -1.14
CA PHE A 298 -3.90 7.97 -1.45
C PHE A 298 -3.91 7.13 -2.73
N TYR A 299 -4.87 6.21 -2.91
CA TYR A 299 -4.93 5.38 -4.12
C TYR A 299 -5.24 6.19 -5.39
N GLY A 300 -6.15 7.16 -5.32
CA GLY A 300 -6.47 8.05 -6.45
C GLY A 300 -5.27 8.88 -6.88
N LEU A 301 -4.62 9.56 -5.92
CA LEU A 301 -3.38 10.31 -6.17
C LEU A 301 -2.25 9.39 -6.65
N GLY A 302 -2.11 8.21 -6.05
CA GLY A 302 -1.12 7.22 -6.45
C GLY A 302 -1.33 6.77 -7.89
N THR A 303 -2.58 6.52 -8.30
CA THR A 303 -2.90 6.12 -9.67
C THR A 303 -2.54 7.21 -10.66
N LEU A 304 -2.91 8.47 -10.38
CA LEU A 304 -2.53 9.60 -11.22
C LEU A 304 -1.00 9.79 -11.26
N GLY A 305 -0.33 9.65 -10.12
CA GLY A 305 1.13 9.67 -10.03
C GLY A 305 1.79 8.60 -10.90
N LEU A 306 1.26 7.37 -10.95
CA LEU A 306 1.76 6.31 -11.83
C LEU A 306 1.53 6.59 -13.32
N LEU A 307 0.39 7.15 -13.68
CA LEU A 307 0.05 7.47 -15.08
C LEU A 307 0.91 8.62 -15.64
N TRP A 308 1.39 9.51 -14.77
CA TRP A 308 2.15 10.69 -15.14
C TRP A 308 3.66 10.59 -14.81
N SER A 309 4.14 9.45 -14.31
CA SER A 309 5.56 9.27 -13.96
C SER A 309 6.46 9.07 -15.17
#